data_AF-A0A066ZWS1-F1
#
_entry.id   AF-A0A066ZWS1-F1
#
_cell.length_a   1.000
_cell.length_b   1.000
_cell.length_c   1.000
_cell.angle_alpha   90.00
_cell.angle_beta   90.00
_cell.angle_gamma   90.00
#
_symmetry.space_group_name_H-M   'P 1'
#
loop_
_entity.id
_entity.type
_entity.pdbx_description
1 polymer ?
#
loop_
_entity_poly.entity_id
_entity_poly.type
_entity_poly.pdbx_seq_one_letter_code
_entity_poly.pdbx_strand_id
1 'polypeptide(L)'
;MVKSLRYIVLVLSAVWLAGCTSSPAMPTKNKPSEVPIDQVEPLASNLTEDDEYKFGLDLVALEIRNKQFDQADRLLGKLKKYKSDDIRVYRLYTRYYEAKKNYDMAFVSSQQALKQSGVTQKDEEKFARYALMTNHYVEADKTYQKWLYNADSTTMEVIALNNLGFSSLLQKHYKKARGYFERAIQKDPLNEKARNNLKLIQTVEAD
;
A
#
# COMPACT_ATOMS: atom_id res chain seq x y z
N MET A 1 -84.82 6.59 43.63
CA MET A 1 -86.12 6.19 43.08
C MET A 1 -86.18 6.67 41.63
N VAL A 2 -86.54 5.76 40.71
CA VAL A 2 -86.82 5.95 39.25
C VAL A 2 -85.64 5.99 38.25
N LYS A 3 -85.83 5.13 37.24
CA LYS A 3 -84.98 4.63 36.13
C LYS A 3 -84.87 5.58 34.92
N SER A 4 -83.82 5.42 34.10
CA SER A 4 -83.88 4.94 32.69
C SER A 4 -82.54 5.23 31.99
N LEU A 5 -81.72 4.21 31.70
CA LEU A 5 -81.60 3.44 30.46
C LEU A 5 -81.57 4.28 29.17
N ARG A 6 -80.40 4.35 28.53
CA ARG A 6 -80.26 4.25 27.07
C ARG A 6 -78.86 3.80 26.66
N TYR A 7 -78.85 2.66 25.98
CA TYR A 7 -77.72 2.03 25.32
C TYR A 7 -77.17 2.91 24.20
N ILE A 8 -75.84 3.02 24.10
CA ILE A 8 -75.17 3.31 22.84
C ILE A 8 -74.09 2.25 22.64
N VAL A 9 -74.35 1.41 21.64
CA VAL A 9 -73.47 0.39 21.07
C VAL A 9 -72.33 1.12 20.36
N LEU A 10 -71.08 0.92 20.82
CA LEU A 10 -69.89 1.34 20.09
C LEU A 10 -69.36 0.14 19.32
N VAL A 11 -69.61 0.17 18.01
CA VAL A 11 -69.13 -0.79 17.02
C VAL A 11 -67.62 -0.63 16.89
N LEU A 12 -66.85 -1.66 17.32
CA LEU A 12 -65.44 -1.78 17.00
C LEU A 12 -65.29 -2.29 15.56
N SER A 13 -65.04 -1.37 14.63
CA SER A 13 -64.53 -1.70 13.29
C SER A 13 -63.01 -1.76 13.34
N ALA A 14 -62.46 -2.98 13.40
CA ALA A 14 -61.05 -3.25 13.20
C ALA A 14 -60.72 -3.12 11.71
N VAL A 15 -60.12 -1.99 11.32
CA VAL A 15 -59.53 -1.82 10.00
C VAL A 15 -58.15 -2.50 10.00
N TRP A 16 -58.07 -3.68 9.41
CA TRP A 16 -56.80 -4.30 9.04
C TRP A 16 -56.26 -3.61 7.79
N LEU A 17 -55.28 -2.71 7.97
CA LEU A 17 -54.40 -2.31 6.88
C LEU A 17 -53.34 -3.40 6.71
N ALA A 18 -53.59 -4.34 5.81
CA ALA A 18 -52.55 -5.21 5.26
C ALA A 18 -51.63 -4.35 4.38
N GLY A 19 -50.62 -3.73 4.99
CA GLY A 19 -49.50 -3.16 4.26
C GLY A 19 -48.60 -4.28 3.75
N CYS A 20 -48.68 -4.59 2.47
CA CYS A 20 -47.69 -5.41 1.78
C CYS A 20 -46.36 -4.64 1.72
N THR A 21 -45.45 -4.91 2.66
CA THR A 21 -44.03 -4.57 2.50
C THR A 21 -43.25 -5.86 2.32
N SER A 22 -43.31 -6.45 1.12
CA SER A 22 -42.33 -7.46 0.74
C SER A 22 -41.02 -6.73 0.44
N SER A 23 -40.13 -6.62 1.43
CA SER A 23 -38.71 -6.41 1.14
C SER A 23 -38.26 -7.56 0.23
N PRO A 24 -37.55 -7.30 -0.89
CA PRO A 24 -37.01 -8.37 -1.70
C PRO A 24 -36.09 -9.21 -0.81
N ALA A 25 -36.40 -10.50 -0.69
CA ALA A 25 -35.54 -11.45 -0.01
C ALA A 25 -34.16 -11.37 -0.69
N MET A 26 -33.11 -11.04 0.08
CA MET A 26 -31.75 -11.23 -0.41
C MET A 26 -31.63 -12.71 -0.81
N PRO A 27 -31.09 -13.01 -2.00
CA PRO A 27 -30.83 -14.39 -2.37
C PRO A 27 -29.96 -14.97 -1.26
N THR A 28 -30.42 -16.05 -0.63
CA THR A 28 -29.62 -16.81 0.31
C THR A 28 -28.35 -17.17 -0.43
N LYS A 29 -27.22 -16.51 -0.12
CA LYS A 29 -25.93 -17.02 -0.52
C LYS A 29 -25.89 -18.41 0.09
N ASN A 30 -26.02 -19.43 -0.75
CA ASN A 30 -25.64 -20.78 -0.36
C ASN A 30 -24.29 -20.63 0.33
N LYS A 31 -24.20 -21.06 1.60
CA LYS A 31 -22.88 -21.30 2.19
C LYS A 31 -22.10 -22.08 1.13
N PRO A 32 -20.89 -21.65 0.73
CA PRO A 32 -20.05 -22.49 -0.10
C PRO A 32 -20.05 -23.87 0.56
N SER A 33 -20.43 -24.92 -0.16
CA SER A 33 -20.40 -26.27 0.40
C SER A 33 -19.02 -26.48 0.99
N GLU A 34 -18.95 -26.60 2.32
CA GLU A 34 -17.72 -26.94 3.02
C GLU A 34 -17.43 -28.40 2.62
N VAL A 35 -16.63 -28.57 1.57
CA VAL A 35 -16.13 -29.89 1.18
C VAL A 35 -15.29 -30.39 2.37
N PRO A 36 -15.62 -31.57 2.95
CA PRO A 36 -14.81 -32.14 4.01
C PRO A 36 -13.34 -32.21 3.57
N ILE A 37 -12.41 -31.80 4.44
CA ILE A 37 -10.98 -31.67 4.11
C ILE A 37 -10.43 -32.97 3.47
N ASP A 38 -10.94 -34.12 3.91
CA ASP A 38 -10.54 -35.44 3.44
C ASP A 38 -10.98 -35.77 1.99
N GLN A 39 -11.84 -34.94 1.39
CA GLN A 39 -12.34 -35.08 0.01
C GLN A 39 -11.75 -34.03 -0.93
N VAL A 40 -10.91 -33.13 -0.43
CA VAL A 40 -10.21 -32.14 -1.25
C VAL A 40 -8.99 -32.84 -1.86
N GLU A 41 -9.03 -33.10 -3.18
CA GLU A 41 -7.85 -33.57 -3.88
C GLU A 41 -6.68 -32.59 -3.69
N PRO A 42 -5.47 -33.08 -3.41
CA PRO A 42 -4.32 -32.21 -3.23
C PRO A 42 -4.05 -31.45 -4.55
N LEU A 43 -3.79 -30.14 -4.44
CA LEU A 43 -3.52 -29.28 -5.60
C LEU A 43 -2.32 -29.76 -6.43
N ALA A 44 -1.39 -30.49 -5.82
CA ALA A 44 -0.32 -31.21 -6.47
C ALA A 44 0.09 -32.43 -5.63
N SER A 45 0.42 -33.55 -6.28
CA SER A 45 0.92 -34.76 -5.62
C SER A 45 2.44 -34.79 -5.45
N ASN A 46 3.18 -34.01 -6.26
CA ASN A 46 4.63 -33.84 -6.16
C ASN A 46 4.99 -32.37 -6.41
N LEU A 47 5.41 -31.65 -5.37
CA LEU A 47 5.93 -30.28 -5.51
C LEU A 47 7.42 -30.34 -5.87
N THR A 48 7.84 -29.53 -6.84
CA THR A 48 9.27 -29.34 -7.11
C THR A 48 9.87 -28.39 -6.07
N GLU A 49 11.19 -28.42 -5.88
CA GLU A 49 11.88 -27.45 -5.01
C GLU A 49 11.62 -25.99 -5.42
N ASP A 50 11.42 -25.75 -6.73
CA ASP A 50 11.04 -24.45 -7.25
C ASP A 50 9.60 -24.04 -6.90
N ASP A 51 8.68 -24.99 -6.79
CA ASP A 51 7.31 -24.73 -6.37
C ASP A 51 7.23 -24.49 -4.86
N GLU A 52 7.98 -25.26 -4.06
CA GLU A 52 8.13 -25.01 -2.63
C GLU A 52 8.75 -23.62 -2.37
N TYR A 53 9.73 -23.23 -3.18
CA TYR A 53 10.35 -21.91 -3.10
C TYR A 53 9.35 -20.78 -3.42
N LYS A 54 8.56 -20.92 -4.50
CA LYS A 54 7.50 -19.94 -4.84
C LYS A 54 6.46 -19.85 -3.73
N PHE A 55 6.01 -20.99 -3.23
CA PHE A 55 5.10 -21.06 -2.08
C PHE A 55 5.69 -20.37 -0.86
N GLY A 56 6.98 -20.56 -0.59
CA GLY A 56 7.70 -19.87 0.49
C GLY A 56 7.69 -18.34 0.34
N LEU A 57 7.90 -17.81 -0.88
CA LEU A 57 7.80 -16.36 -1.15
C LEU A 57 6.40 -15.82 -0.81
N ASP A 58 5.35 -16.54 -1.22
CA ASP A 58 3.96 -16.16 -0.97
C ASP A 58 3.60 -16.23 0.51
N LEU A 59 4.06 -17.29 1.19
CA LEU A 59 3.88 -17.47 2.63
C LEU A 59 4.55 -16.33 3.40
N VAL A 60 5.80 -15.96 3.08
CA VAL A 60 6.43 -14.78 3.70
C VAL A 60 5.60 -13.52 3.49
N ALA A 61 5.10 -13.29 2.27
CA ALA A 61 4.28 -12.13 2.00
C ALA A 61 2.98 -12.13 2.84
N LEU A 62 2.40 -13.30 3.12
CA LEU A 62 1.24 -13.48 3.99
C LEU A 62 1.60 -13.22 5.47
N GLU A 63 2.68 -13.81 5.97
CA GLU A 63 3.14 -13.62 7.35
C GLU A 63 3.44 -12.15 7.66
N ILE A 64 4.06 -11.42 6.71
CA ILE A 64 4.27 -9.97 6.84
C ILE A 64 2.94 -9.22 7.00
N ARG A 65 1.92 -9.54 6.18
CA ARG A 65 0.58 -8.92 6.27
C ARG A 65 -0.10 -9.22 7.59
N ASN A 66 0.06 -10.45 8.09
CA ASN A 66 -0.50 -10.91 9.35
C ASN A 66 0.32 -10.47 10.57
N LYS A 67 1.38 -9.68 10.36
CA LYS A 67 2.32 -9.18 11.39
C LYS A 67 3.01 -10.30 12.18
N GLN A 68 3.11 -11.48 11.60
CA GLN A 68 3.81 -12.64 12.15
C GLN A 68 5.30 -12.54 11.85
N PHE A 69 5.94 -11.52 12.43
CA PHE A 69 7.30 -11.12 12.04
C PHE A 69 8.36 -12.19 12.33
N ASP A 70 8.21 -12.97 13.40
CA ASP A 70 9.18 -14.02 13.71
C ASP A 70 9.12 -15.17 12.71
N GLN A 71 7.92 -15.49 12.21
CA GLN A 71 7.73 -16.51 11.18
C GLN A 71 8.28 -16.03 9.84
N ALA A 72 7.94 -14.79 9.45
CA ALA A 72 8.44 -14.16 8.24
C ALA A 72 9.97 -14.12 8.21
N ASP A 73 10.63 -13.76 9.32
CA ASP A 73 12.09 -13.67 9.40
C ASP A 73 12.77 -15.04 9.21
N ARG A 74 12.28 -16.07 9.90
CA ARG A 74 12.81 -17.44 9.74
C ARG A 74 12.68 -17.94 8.31
N LEU A 75 11.52 -17.72 7.69
CA LEU A 75 11.27 -18.12 6.30
C LEU A 75 12.15 -17.33 5.32
N LEU A 76 12.27 -16.02 5.50
CA LEU A 76 13.16 -15.16 4.73
C LEU A 76 14.63 -15.62 4.80
N GLY A 77 15.09 -16.06 5.97
CA GLY A 77 16.42 -16.65 6.14
C GLY A 77 16.62 -17.91 5.30
N LYS A 78 15.63 -18.81 5.29
CA LYS A 78 15.65 -20.04 4.47
C LYS A 78 15.67 -19.71 2.98
N LEU A 79 14.78 -18.82 2.52
CA LEU A 79 14.68 -18.41 1.12
C LEU A 79 15.99 -17.78 0.63
N LYS A 80 16.60 -16.89 1.43
CA LYS A 80 17.89 -16.28 1.11
C LYS A 80 19.01 -17.30 1.02
N LYS A 81 19.03 -18.33 1.89
CA LYS A 81 20.03 -19.39 1.84
C LYS A 81 19.89 -20.26 0.58
N TYR A 82 18.66 -20.50 0.14
CA TYR A 82 18.39 -21.30 -1.04
C TYR A 82 18.68 -20.55 -2.35
N LYS A 83 18.22 -19.30 -2.48
CA LYS A 83 18.45 -18.44 -3.66
C LYS A 83 18.85 -17.04 -3.22
N SER A 84 20.15 -16.85 -3.01
CA SER A 84 20.71 -15.60 -2.48
C SER A 84 20.74 -14.45 -3.48
N ASP A 85 20.56 -14.73 -4.77
CA ASP A 85 20.59 -13.78 -5.89
C ASP A 85 19.18 -13.39 -6.38
N ASP A 86 18.11 -13.95 -5.80
CA ASP A 86 16.74 -13.62 -6.18
C ASP A 86 16.29 -12.29 -5.56
N ILE A 87 16.08 -11.29 -6.41
CA ILE A 87 15.57 -9.97 -6.03
C ILE A 87 14.27 -10.01 -5.22
N ARG A 88 13.40 -11.02 -5.44
CA ARG A 88 12.12 -11.15 -4.72
C ARG A 88 12.34 -11.32 -3.22
N VAL A 89 13.40 -12.02 -2.81
CA VAL A 89 13.75 -12.19 -1.40
C VAL A 89 14.07 -10.84 -0.76
N TYR A 90 14.89 -10.00 -1.42
CA TYR A 90 15.25 -8.67 -0.92
C TYR A 90 14.07 -7.68 -0.93
N ARG A 91 13.17 -7.79 -1.91
CA ARG A 91 11.89 -7.06 -1.93
C ARG A 91 11.02 -7.44 -0.73
N LEU A 92 11.00 -8.72 -0.33
CA LEU A 92 10.27 -9.18 0.85
C LEU A 92 10.95 -8.73 2.16
N TYR A 93 12.27 -8.76 2.28
CA TYR A 93 12.98 -8.13 3.42
C TYR A 93 12.63 -6.63 3.55
N THR A 94 12.56 -5.92 2.43
CA THR A 94 12.16 -4.50 2.41
C THR A 94 10.74 -4.31 2.94
N ARG A 95 9.78 -5.12 2.49
CA ARG A 95 8.39 -5.09 2.99
C ARG A 95 8.30 -5.50 4.46
N TYR A 96 9.11 -6.47 4.89
CA TYR A 96 9.19 -6.93 6.26
C TYR A 96 9.63 -5.80 7.20
N TYR A 97 10.74 -5.12 6.88
CA TYR A 97 11.23 -4.01 7.69
C TYR A 97 10.33 -2.76 7.62
N GLU A 98 9.74 -2.48 6.46
CA GLU A 98 8.70 -1.45 6.30
C GLU A 98 7.52 -1.69 7.24
N ALA A 99 6.98 -2.92 7.27
CA ALA A 99 5.86 -3.28 8.12
C ALA A 99 6.17 -3.15 9.63
N LYS A 100 7.45 -3.35 10.00
CA LYS A 100 7.97 -3.13 11.37
C LYS A 100 8.31 -1.66 11.65
N LYS A 101 8.19 -0.76 10.67
CA LYS A 101 8.64 0.64 10.71
C LYS A 101 10.13 0.79 11.02
N ASN A 102 10.93 -0.24 10.73
CA ASN A 102 12.39 -0.17 10.83
C ASN A 102 12.94 0.34 9.49
N TYR A 103 12.92 1.65 9.30
CA TYR A 103 13.25 2.27 8.01
C TYR A 103 14.73 2.19 7.66
N ASP A 104 15.63 2.14 8.65
CA ASP A 104 17.06 1.91 8.43
C ASP A 104 17.31 0.55 7.77
N MET A 105 16.68 -0.50 8.29
CA MET A 105 16.80 -1.82 7.69
C MET A 105 16.04 -1.94 6.36
N ALA A 106 14.93 -1.21 6.19
CA ALA A 106 14.25 -1.12 4.89
C ALA A 106 15.13 -0.44 3.82
N PHE A 107 15.90 0.57 4.21
CA PHE A 107 16.92 1.19 3.35
C PHE A 107 18.01 0.16 2.98
N VAL A 108 18.59 -0.54 3.96
CA VAL A 108 19.62 -1.55 3.69
C VAL A 108 19.10 -2.66 2.78
N SER A 109 17.90 -3.21 3.04
CA SER A 109 17.35 -4.29 2.21
C SER A 109 16.96 -3.83 0.82
N SER A 110 16.46 -2.60 0.65
CA SER A 110 16.17 -2.04 -0.68
C SER A 110 17.46 -1.78 -1.46
N GLN A 111 18.55 -1.35 -0.80
CA GLN A 111 19.87 -1.26 -1.40
C GLN A 111 20.38 -2.63 -1.88
N GLN A 112 20.13 -3.72 -1.13
CA GLN A 112 20.48 -5.07 -1.57
C GLN A 112 19.64 -5.53 -2.77
N ALA A 113 18.37 -5.13 -2.85
CA ALA A 113 17.54 -5.40 -4.03
C ALA A 113 18.11 -4.74 -5.30
N LEU A 114 18.65 -3.52 -5.19
CA LEU A 114 19.30 -2.82 -6.31
C LEU A 114 20.60 -3.47 -6.81
N LYS A 115 21.18 -4.42 -6.06
CA LYS A 115 22.37 -5.18 -6.49
C LYS A 115 22.02 -6.44 -7.28
N GLN A 116 20.75 -6.83 -7.31
CA GLN A 116 20.32 -8.06 -7.98
C GLN A 116 20.01 -7.82 -9.47
N SER A 117 19.86 -8.90 -10.22
CA SER A 117 19.31 -8.82 -11.58
C SER A 117 17.80 -8.53 -11.54
N GLY A 118 17.26 -7.91 -12.60
CA GLY A 118 15.83 -7.64 -12.70
C GLY A 118 15.30 -6.48 -11.83
N VAL A 119 16.18 -5.54 -11.49
CA VAL A 119 15.81 -4.26 -10.84
C VAL A 119 14.85 -3.49 -11.72
N THR A 120 13.81 -2.94 -11.09
CA THR A 120 12.81 -2.09 -11.73
C THR A 120 12.87 -0.69 -11.14
N GLN A 121 12.25 0.27 -11.84
CA GLN A 121 12.08 1.61 -11.30
C GLN A 121 11.36 1.63 -9.94
N LYS A 122 10.42 0.69 -9.68
CA LYS A 122 9.74 0.58 -8.38
C LYS A 122 10.69 0.21 -7.24
N ASP A 123 11.77 -0.52 -7.53
CA ASP A 123 12.79 -0.83 -6.53
C ASP A 123 13.66 0.39 -6.24
N GLU A 124 14.04 1.13 -7.29
CA GLU A 124 14.74 2.41 -7.16
C GLU A 124 13.89 3.43 -6.37
N GLU A 125 12.57 3.47 -6.61
CA GLU A 125 11.64 4.31 -5.86
C GLU A 125 11.64 3.98 -4.37
N LYS A 126 11.53 2.69 -4.01
CA LYS A 126 11.57 2.24 -2.62
C LYS A 126 12.90 2.58 -1.96
N PHE A 127 14.01 2.33 -2.65
CA PHE A 127 15.33 2.69 -2.17
C PHE A 127 15.45 4.17 -1.88
N ALA A 128 15.13 5.04 -2.85
CA ALA A 128 15.22 6.48 -2.67
C ALA A 128 14.26 6.98 -1.59
N ARG A 129 13.06 6.39 -1.47
CA ARG A 129 12.11 6.71 -0.40
C ARG A 129 12.69 6.42 0.98
N TYR A 130 13.23 5.23 1.20
CA TYR A 130 13.83 4.89 2.49
C TYR A 130 15.10 5.67 2.76
N ALA A 131 15.88 5.99 1.72
CA ALA A 131 17.02 6.87 1.82
C ALA A 131 16.60 8.25 2.37
N LEU A 132 15.54 8.87 1.81
CA LEU A 132 14.99 10.12 2.35
C LEU A 132 14.53 10.02 3.80
N MET A 133 13.81 8.94 4.15
CA MET A 133 13.29 8.72 5.50
C MET A 133 14.39 8.51 6.55
N THR A 134 15.59 8.14 6.12
CA THR A 134 16.75 7.84 6.97
C THR A 134 17.88 8.86 6.76
N ASN A 135 17.58 10.01 6.14
CA ASN A 135 18.49 11.12 5.87
C ASN A 135 19.70 10.79 4.97
N HIS A 136 19.64 9.70 4.21
CA HIS A 136 20.59 9.35 3.14
C HIS A 136 20.25 10.14 1.86
N TYR A 137 20.34 11.47 1.95
CA TYR A 137 19.90 12.36 0.88
C TYR A 137 20.73 12.25 -0.39
N VAL A 138 22.03 11.92 -0.28
CA VAL A 138 22.93 11.79 -1.43
C VAL A 138 22.49 10.64 -2.34
N GLU A 139 22.12 9.52 -1.74
CA GLU A 139 21.62 8.32 -2.43
C GLU A 139 20.28 8.58 -3.11
N ALA A 140 19.36 9.26 -2.40
CA ALA A 140 18.07 9.66 -2.96
C ALA A 140 18.25 10.62 -4.15
N ASP A 141 19.05 11.68 -3.97
CA ASP A 141 19.31 12.69 -5.00
C ASP A 141 19.95 12.07 -6.23
N LYS A 142 20.93 11.17 -6.06
CA LYS A 142 21.55 10.45 -7.18
C LYS A 142 20.53 9.64 -7.98
N THR A 143 19.59 9.00 -7.30
CA THR A 143 18.53 8.20 -7.94
C THR A 143 17.60 9.10 -8.76
N TYR A 144 17.10 10.20 -8.17
CA TYR A 144 16.20 11.10 -8.88
C TYR A 144 16.89 11.92 -9.98
N GLN A 145 18.18 12.27 -9.82
CA GLN A 145 18.97 12.86 -10.91
C GLN A 145 19.11 11.89 -12.09
N LYS A 146 19.37 10.61 -11.82
CA LYS A 146 19.39 9.58 -12.86
C LYS A 146 18.03 9.48 -13.58
N TRP A 147 16.92 9.53 -12.85
CA TRP A 147 15.58 9.53 -13.46
C TRP A 147 15.35 10.75 -14.33
N LEU A 148 15.72 11.93 -13.85
CA LEU A 148 15.58 13.17 -14.62
C LEU A 148 16.44 13.15 -15.89
N TYR A 149 17.67 12.65 -15.81
CA TYR A 149 18.59 12.57 -16.95
C TYR A 149 18.14 11.57 -18.02
N ASN A 150 17.60 10.43 -17.60
CA ASN A 150 17.16 9.36 -18.52
C ASN A 150 15.65 9.38 -18.79
N ALA A 151 14.95 10.47 -18.44
CA ALA A 151 13.51 10.55 -18.58
C ALA A 151 13.10 10.44 -20.07
N ASP A 152 12.20 9.51 -20.35
CA ASP A 152 11.58 9.31 -21.66
C ASP A 152 10.21 10.00 -21.80
N SER A 153 9.73 10.58 -20.70
CA SER A 153 8.40 11.15 -20.59
C SER A 153 8.35 12.32 -19.62
N THR A 154 7.49 13.30 -19.91
CA THR A 154 7.23 14.44 -19.04
C THR A 154 6.80 14.01 -17.63
N THR A 155 6.06 12.90 -17.53
CA THR A 155 5.63 12.35 -16.24
C THR A 155 6.84 11.98 -15.38
N MET A 156 7.85 11.32 -15.96
CA MET A 156 9.07 10.96 -15.24
C MET A 156 9.86 12.19 -14.80
N GLU A 157 10.02 13.18 -15.68
CA GLU A 157 10.70 14.43 -15.36
C GLU A 157 10.03 15.14 -14.18
N VAL A 158 8.70 15.24 -14.19
CA VAL A 158 7.90 15.86 -13.13
C VAL A 158 8.07 15.12 -11.80
N ILE A 159 8.01 13.78 -11.81
CA ILE A 159 8.23 12.96 -10.61
C ILE A 159 9.63 13.19 -10.05
N ALA A 160 10.66 13.14 -10.90
CA ALA A 160 12.05 13.33 -10.49
C ALA A 160 12.29 14.74 -9.92
N LEU A 161 11.79 15.78 -10.59
CA LEU A 161 11.87 17.17 -10.13
C LEU A 161 11.17 17.36 -8.78
N ASN A 162 9.94 16.85 -8.64
CA ASN A 162 9.22 16.94 -7.37
C ASN A 162 9.99 16.26 -6.22
N ASN A 163 10.59 15.08 -6.46
CA ASN A 163 11.33 14.38 -5.43
C ASN A 163 12.69 15.03 -5.09
N LEU A 164 13.40 15.60 -6.08
CA LEU A 164 14.60 16.41 -5.83
C LEU A 164 14.28 17.69 -5.04
N GLY A 165 13.14 18.32 -5.35
CA GLY A 165 12.60 19.44 -4.58
C GLY A 165 12.32 19.05 -3.14
N PHE A 166 11.65 17.90 -2.93
CA PHE A 166 11.32 17.40 -1.60
C PHE A 166 12.57 17.03 -0.80
N SER A 167 13.56 16.38 -1.41
CA SER A 167 14.86 16.11 -0.77
C SER A 167 15.57 17.41 -0.35
N SER A 168 15.59 18.41 -1.23
CA SER A 168 16.18 19.72 -0.94
C SER A 168 15.42 20.44 0.20
N LEU A 169 14.10 20.29 0.25
CA LEU A 169 13.26 20.83 1.32
C LEU A 169 13.58 20.21 2.68
N LEU A 170 13.72 18.88 2.75
CA LEU A 170 14.11 18.18 3.99
C LEU A 170 15.48 18.65 4.51
N GLN A 171 16.39 18.98 3.60
CA GLN A 171 17.71 19.54 3.91
C GLN A 171 17.69 21.06 4.19
N LYS A 172 16.52 21.70 4.22
CA LYS A 172 16.35 23.15 4.38
C LYS A 172 17.02 24.01 3.29
N HIS A 173 17.31 23.42 2.14
CA HIS A 173 17.81 24.13 0.96
C HIS A 173 16.66 24.77 0.18
N TYR A 174 15.94 25.70 0.81
CA TYR A 174 14.65 26.25 0.32
C TYR A 174 14.72 26.83 -1.10
N LYS A 175 15.77 27.61 -1.41
CA LYS A 175 15.96 28.18 -2.76
C LYS A 175 16.10 27.08 -3.84
N LYS A 176 16.84 26.01 -3.54
CA LYS A 176 17.03 24.88 -4.46
C LYS A 176 15.73 24.08 -4.60
N ALA A 177 15.05 23.84 -3.49
CA ALA A 177 13.76 23.14 -3.46
C ALA A 177 12.71 23.87 -4.31
N ARG A 178 12.58 25.20 -4.14
CA ARG A 178 11.73 26.08 -4.95
C ARG A 178 11.98 25.88 -6.44
N GLY A 179 13.24 26.00 -6.87
CA GLY A 179 13.58 25.88 -8.29
C GLY A 179 13.18 24.53 -8.89
N TYR A 180 13.27 23.44 -8.13
CA TYR A 180 12.77 22.15 -8.59
C TYR A 180 11.25 22.08 -8.67
N PHE A 181 10.53 22.57 -7.65
CA PHE A 181 9.07 22.57 -7.67
C PHE A 181 8.49 23.46 -8.76
N GLU A 182 9.06 24.63 -9.01
CA GLU A 182 8.66 25.53 -10.11
C GLU A 182 8.85 24.86 -11.47
N ARG A 183 9.98 24.18 -11.68
CA ARG A 183 10.22 23.41 -12.91
C ARG A 183 9.25 22.24 -13.08
N ALA A 184 8.88 21.58 -11.98
CA ALA A 184 7.85 20.54 -12.02
C ALA A 184 6.48 21.12 -12.43
N ILE A 185 6.09 22.26 -11.84
CA ILE A 185 4.83 22.96 -12.14
C ILE A 185 4.81 23.52 -13.57
N GLN A 186 5.94 23.98 -14.10
CA GLN A 186 6.04 24.39 -15.51
C GLN A 186 5.72 23.26 -16.48
N LYS A 187 6.11 22.03 -16.14
CA LYS A 187 5.86 20.84 -16.96
C LYS A 187 4.47 20.26 -16.74
N ASP A 188 3.99 20.30 -15.51
CA ASP A 188 2.65 19.86 -15.10
C ASP A 188 2.03 20.88 -14.13
N PRO A 189 1.27 21.86 -14.64
CA PRO A 189 0.64 22.88 -13.81
C PRO A 189 -0.36 22.34 -12.78
N LEU A 190 -0.86 21.11 -12.98
CA LEU A 190 -1.81 20.45 -12.08
C LEU A 190 -1.12 19.57 -11.02
N ASN A 191 0.21 19.58 -10.96
CA ASN A 191 0.96 18.80 -9.98
C ASN A 191 0.73 19.30 -8.55
N GLU A 192 -0.24 18.72 -7.85
CA GLU A 192 -0.62 19.13 -6.49
C GLU A 192 0.54 18.99 -5.50
N LYS A 193 1.38 17.95 -5.64
CA LYS A 193 2.52 17.71 -4.73
C LYS A 193 3.52 18.85 -4.80
N ALA A 194 3.92 19.25 -6.00
CA ALA A 194 4.87 20.34 -6.19
C ALA A 194 4.29 21.68 -5.72
N ARG A 195 3.00 21.96 -6.00
CA ARG A 195 2.31 23.17 -5.53
C ARG A 195 2.22 23.25 -4.01
N ASN A 196 1.85 22.15 -3.35
CA ASN A 196 1.74 22.09 -1.90
C ASN A 196 3.10 22.31 -1.23
N ASN A 197 4.16 21.69 -1.77
CA ASN A 197 5.50 21.88 -1.25
C ASN A 197 6.04 23.30 -1.50
N LEU A 198 5.73 23.91 -2.66
CA LEU A 198 6.11 25.30 -2.93
C LEU A 198 5.40 26.26 -1.96
N LYS A 199 4.13 26.03 -1.66
CA LYS A 199 3.38 26.79 -0.65
C LYS A 199 4.03 26.65 0.73
N LEU A 200 4.47 25.45 1.12
CA LEU A 200 5.19 25.24 2.38
C LEU A 200 6.51 26.01 2.44
N ILE A 201 7.26 26.11 1.32
CA ILE A 201 8.46 26.96 1.28
C ILE A 201 8.09 28.43 1.48
N GLN A 202 7.03 28.90 0.81
CA GLN A 202 6.59 30.30 0.92
C GLN A 202 6.18 30.67 2.35
N THR A 203 5.59 29.75 3.12
CA THR A 203 5.29 30.01 4.53
C THR A 203 6.55 30.12 5.38
N VAL A 204 7.55 29.28 5.14
CA VAL A 204 8.81 29.29 5.91
C VAL A 204 9.67 30.53 5.61
N GLU A 205 9.57 31.12 4.41
CA GLU A 205 10.31 32.33 4.06
C GLU A 205 9.61 33.64 4.49
N ALA A 206 8.34 33.57 4.89
CA ALA A 206 7.56 34.73 5.32
C ALA A 206 7.68 35.02 6.83
N ASP A 207 8.21 34.06 7.61
CA ASP A 207 8.49 34.14 9.04
C ASP A 207 9.96 34.56 9.31
#